data_AF-V9IKN7-F1
#
_entry.id   AF-V9IKN7-F1
#
_cell.length_a   1.000
_cell.length_b   1.000
_cell.length_c   1.000
_cell.angle_alpha   90.00
_cell.angle_beta   90.00
_cell.angle_gamma   90.00
#
_symmetry.space_group_name_H-M   'P 1'
#
loop_
_entity.id
_entity.type
_entity.pdbx_description
1 polymer ?
#
loop_
_entity_poly.entity_id
_entity_poly.type
_entity_poly.pdbx_seq_one_letter_code
_entity_poly.pdbx_strand_id
1 'polypeptide(L)'
;MSTEDEYNIATRYRTVRKHLDSLGYKQALTFDALPLIEKLLADLIQTTESLKHFKNIAQENIEAHIQLQSTIDPYKCDNVRLVQECNQLHSDLIKEKESHQKQIKDLKKEIYKLERECNDLQLSSSRNLHRIKELETESAKKSKRILELQGKCLKPTISNVGLASKKRSVFPLRRPVIESEPLPKTGIKFTPLPNLSIVEPKIIDLLNMADHKMNCLSHEVTNLKGELSLQNDNVQILKSQLTTKEKEILRLKKMLEGGRPYLAVSKDYKKTENNYVISDNVNDELKILQQENWN
;
A
#
# COMPACT_ATOMS: atom_id res chain seq x y z
N MET A 1 100.84 26.11 11.94
CA MET A 1 99.71 25.68 11.10
C MET A 1 100.29 24.90 9.94
N SER A 2 99.83 23.67 9.71
CA SER A 2 100.29 22.86 8.60
C SER A 2 99.82 23.49 7.29
N THR A 3 100.60 23.40 6.21
CA THR A 3 100.22 23.88 4.86
C THR A 3 98.88 23.28 4.38
N GLU A 4 98.52 22.13 4.95
CA GLU A 4 97.29 21.39 4.71
C GLU A 4 96.05 22.04 5.37
N ASP A 5 96.23 22.70 6.53
CA ASP A 5 95.16 23.43 7.23
C ASP A 5 94.78 24.72 6.49
N GLU A 6 95.77 25.44 5.97
CA GLU A 6 95.54 26.66 5.18
C GLU A 6 94.82 26.36 3.86
N TYR A 7 95.15 25.25 3.20
CA TYR A 7 94.47 24.81 1.99
C TYR A 7 92.99 24.47 2.25
N ASN A 8 92.70 23.84 3.40
CA ASN A 8 91.35 23.51 3.83
C ASN A 8 90.52 24.78 4.10
N ILE A 9 91.09 25.75 4.83
CA ILE A 9 90.44 27.05 5.12
C ILE A 9 90.15 27.84 3.85
N ALA A 10 91.10 27.91 2.91
CA ALA A 10 90.91 28.59 1.63
C ALA A 10 89.77 27.97 0.80
N THR A 11 89.63 26.65 0.84
CA THR A 11 88.58 25.92 0.11
C THR A 11 87.20 26.18 0.70
N ARG A 12 87.10 26.13 2.03
CA ARG A 12 85.92 26.48 2.82
C ARG A 12 85.46 27.92 2.58
N TYR A 13 86.38 28.88 2.66
CA TYR A 13 86.12 30.29 2.39
C TYR A 13 85.55 30.51 0.97
N ARG A 14 86.16 29.90 -0.05
CA ARG A 14 85.66 30.00 -1.44
C ARG A 14 84.25 29.45 -1.60
N THR A 15 83.92 28.35 -0.93
CA THR A 15 82.58 27.74 -0.96
C THR A 15 81.53 28.67 -0.35
N VAL A 16 81.79 29.21 0.84
CA VAL A 16 80.89 30.17 1.51
C VAL A 16 80.74 31.43 0.68
N ARG A 17 81.86 31.99 0.20
CA ARG A 17 81.90 33.18 -0.65
C ARG A 17 81.02 33.00 -1.88
N LYS A 18 81.15 31.87 -2.58
CA LYS A 18 80.35 31.54 -3.76
C LYS A 18 78.84 31.47 -3.44
N HIS A 19 78.46 30.87 -2.31
CA HIS A 19 77.07 30.83 -1.88
C HIS A 19 76.51 32.22 -1.53
N LEU A 20 77.25 33.01 -0.75
CA LEU A 20 76.87 34.37 -0.41
C LEU A 20 76.75 35.26 -1.66
N ASP A 21 77.69 35.13 -2.60
CA ASP A 21 77.65 35.81 -3.91
C ASP A 21 76.41 35.42 -4.71
N SER A 22 76.05 34.14 -4.73
CA SER A 22 74.83 33.67 -5.42
C SER A 22 73.54 34.21 -4.80
N LEU A 23 73.58 34.56 -3.51
CA LEU A 23 72.50 35.21 -2.77
C LEU A 23 72.57 36.75 -2.85
N GLY A 24 73.58 37.31 -3.52
CA GLY A 24 73.76 38.75 -3.69
C GLY A 24 74.53 39.47 -2.58
N TYR A 25 75.02 38.75 -1.57
CA TYR A 25 75.79 39.33 -0.46
C TYR A 25 77.25 39.54 -0.85
N LYS A 26 77.59 40.75 -1.30
CA LYS A 26 78.91 41.11 -1.85
C LYS A 26 79.92 41.67 -0.84
N GLN A 27 79.57 41.75 0.44
CA GLN A 27 80.42 42.34 1.49
C GLN A 27 81.67 41.48 1.73
N ALA A 28 82.80 42.12 2.08
CA ALA A 28 84.05 41.43 2.42
C ALA A 28 83.88 40.53 3.66
N LEU A 29 84.42 39.32 3.59
CA LEU A 29 84.29 38.29 4.63
C LEU A 29 85.61 38.17 5.40
N THR A 30 85.56 38.26 6.73
CA THR A 30 86.73 38.04 7.59
C THR A 30 86.92 36.56 7.89
N PHE A 31 88.18 36.13 8.03
CA PHE A 31 88.52 34.72 8.26
C PHE A 31 88.04 34.21 9.63
N ASP A 32 88.05 35.06 10.67
CA ASP A 32 87.65 34.68 12.02
C ASP A 32 86.16 34.33 12.14
N ALA A 33 85.31 34.91 11.29
CA ALA A 33 83.86 34.66 11.28
C ALA A 33 83.46 33.45 10.43
N LEU A 34 84.41 32.88 9.66
CA LEU A 34 84.14 31.81 8.69
C LEU A 34 83.44 30.58 9.31
N PRO A 35 83.86 30.03 10.47
CA PRO A 35 83.22 28.84 11.04
C PRO A 35 81.75 29.07 11.43
N LEU A 36 81.43 30.27 11.93
CA LEU A 36 80.06 30.63 12.32
C LEU A 36 79.16 30.81 11.10
N ILE A 37 79.67 31.51 10.08
CA ILE A 37 78.91 31.79 8.85
C ILE A 37 78.62 30.50 8.09
N GLU A 38 79.53 29.54 8.07
CA GLU A 38 79.28 28.22 7.51
C GLU A 38 78.14 27.48 8.19
N LYS A 39 78.09 27.49 9.52
CA LYS A 39 77.02 26.84 10.29
C LYS A 39 75.69 27.51 10.04
N LEU A 40 75.64 28.83 10.08
CA LEU A 40 74.43 29.59 9.80
C LEU A 40 73.93 29.38 8.36
N LEU A 41 74.84 29.33 7.39
CA LEU A 41 74.48 29.07 5.99
C LEU A 41 73.97 27.65 5.80
N ALA A 42 74.61 26.66 6.42
CA ALA A 42 74.16 25.27 6.39
C ALA A 42 72.76 25.12 7.02
N ASP A 43 72.53 25.71 8.19
CA ASP A 43 71.23 25.71 8.86
C ASP A 43 70.17 26.41 7.99
N LEU A 44 70.49 27.56 7.37
CA LEU A 44 69.57 28.28 6.50
C LEU A 44 69.20 27.48 5.24
N ILE A 45 70.18 26.83 4.61
CA ILE A 45 69.95 25.91 3.47
C ILE A 45 69.01 24.78 3.90
N GLN A 46 69.33 24.08 5.00
CA GLN A 46 68.51 22.99 5.52
C GLN A 46 67.08 23.45 5.85
N THR A 47 66.93 24.62 6.47
CA THR A 47 65.62 25.19 6.83
C THR A 47 64.81 25.55 5.59
N THR A 48 65.47 26.09 4.55
CA THR A 48 64.84 26.44 3.27
C THR A 48 64.41 25.21 2.48
N GLU A 49 65.24 24.17 2.46
CA GLU A 49 64.92 22.88 1.86
C GLU A 49 63.75 22.21 2.58
N SER A 50 63.76 22.22 3.91
CA SER A 50 62.65 21.72 4.74
C SER A 50 61.36 22.48 4.47
N LEU A 51 61.42 23.81 4.41
CA LEU A 51 60.26 24.64 4.08
C LEU A 51 59.71 24.31 2.68
N LYS A 52 60.59 24.16 1.68
CA LYS A 52 60.19 23.78 0.32
C LYS A 52 59.52 22.39 0.30
N HIS A 53 60.07 21.44 1.05
CA HIS A 53 59.50 20.10 1.21
C HIS A 53 58.09 20.14 1.81
N PHE A 54 57.91 20.82 2.95
CA PHE A 54 56.60 20.93 3.60
C PHE A 54 55.60 21.73 2.77
N LYS A 55 56.05 22.76 2.04
CA LYS A 55 55.20 23.49 1.09
C LYS A 55 54.67 22.58 -0.01
N ASN A 56 55.54 21.70 -0.55
CA ASN A 56 55.12 20.75 -1.58
C ASN A 56 54.11 19.73 -1.04
N ILE A 57 54.36 19.16 0.15
CA ILE A 57 53.40 18.25 0.80
C ILE A 57 52.06 18.94 1.06
N ALA A 58 52.08 20.18 1.55
CA ALA A 58 50.85 20.94 1.79
C ALA A 58 50.06 21.14 0.49
N GLN A 59 50.75 21.46 -0.61
CA GLN A 59 50.12 21.61 -1.92
C GLN A 59 49.51 20.29 -2.42
N GLU A 60 50.26 19.19 -2.38
CA GLU A 60 49.78 17.86 -2.75
C GLU A 60 48.55 17.44 -1.93
N ASN A 61 48.55 17.74 -0.63
CA ASN A 61 47.43 17.43 0.26
C ASN A 61 46.18 18.29 -0.06
N ILE A 62 46.36 19.56 -0.42
CA ILE A 62 45.26 20.43 -0.87
C ILE A 62 44.65 19.88 -2.17
N GLU A 63 45.49 19.50 -3.14
CA GLU A 63 45.03 18.94 -4.42
C GLU A 63 44.31 17.60 -4.22
N ALA A 64 44.85 16.72 -3.38
CA ALA A 64 44.21 15.46 -3.01
C ALA A 64 42.85 15.70 -2.33
N HIS A 65 42.75 16.69 -1.43
CA HIS A 65 41.49 17.07 -0.80
C HIS A 65 40.46 17.58 -1.82
N ILE A 66 40.86 18.45 -2.76
CA ILE A 66 39.97 18.95 -3.82
C ILE A 66 39.46 17.80 -4.70
N GLN A 67 40.36 16.90 -5.11
CA GLN A 67 39.99 15.72 -5.89
C GLN A 67 39.01 14.83 -5.12
N LEU A 68 39.30 14.53 -3.86
CA LEU A 68 38.42 13.74 -3.01
C LEU A 68 37.04 14.39 -2.89
N GLN A 69 36.99 15.69 -2.60
CA GLN A 69 35.74 16.44 -2.46
C GLN A 69 34.92 16.41 -3.76
N SER A 70 35.57 16.57 -4.91
CA SER A 70 34.92 16.48 -6.23
C SER A 70 34.26 15.11 -6.50
N THR A 71 34.82 14.02 -5.93
CA THR A 71 34.22 12.68 -6.05
C THR A 71 33.09 12.43 -5.06
N ILE A 72 33.10 13.13 -3.92
CA ILE A 72 32.11 12.95 -2.85
C ILE A 72 30.86 13.81 -3.09
N ASP A 73 31.00 15.02 -3.62
CA ASP A 73 29.91 15.98 -3.78
C ASP A 73 28.70 15.44 -4.57
N PRO A 74 28.90 14.71 -5.69
CA PRO A 74 27.79 14.09 -6.40
C PRO A 74 26.97 13.15 -5.50
N TYR A 75 27.62 12.36 -4.64
CA TYR A 75 26.92 11.46 -3.72
C TYR A 75 26.25 12.20 -2.56
N LYS A 76 26.85 13.28 -2.04
CA LYS A 76 26.21 14.11 -1.01
C LYS A 76 24.90 14.71 -1.52
N CYS A 77 24.92 15.29 -2.72
CA CYS A 77 23.74 15.86 -3.34
C CYS A 77 22.69 14.80 -3.72
N ASP A 78 23.11 13.65 -4.25
CA ASP A 78 22.18 12.55 -4.54
C ASP A 78 21.54 12.00 -3.25
N ASN A 79 22.30 11.88 -2.16
CA ASN A 79 21.75 11.47 -0.87
C ASN A 79 20.71 12.45 -0.34
N VAL A 80 20.96 13.76 -0.42
CA VAL A 80 19.96 14.77 0.00
C VAL A 80 18.68 14.62 -0.83
N ARG A 81 18.82 14.47 -2.16
CA ARG A 81 17.68 14.26 -3.08
C ARG A 81 16.92 12.98 -2.76
N LEU A 82 17.62 11.87 -2.55
CA LEU A 82 17.02 10.57 -2.23
C LEU A 82 16.30 10.61 -0.88
N VAL A 83 16.88 11.26 0.14
CA VAL A 83 16.23 11.42 1.45
C VAL A 83 14.93 12.23 1.32
N GLN A 84 14.94 13.31 0.54
CA GLN A 84 13.73 14.08 0.26
C GLN A 84 12.66 13.24 -0.45
N GLU A 85 13.05 12.51 -1.50
CA GLU A 85 12.16 11.61 -2.24
C GLU A 85 11.60 10.49 -1.34
N CYS A 86 12.43 9.85 -0.52
CA CYS A 86 12.01 8.84 0.44
C CYS A 86 10.99 9.40 1.45
N ASN A 87 11.23 10.59 1.99
CA ASN A 87 10.30 11.23 2.94
C ASN A 87 8.97 11.59 2.27
N GLN A 88 9.01 12.06 1.02
CA GLN A 88 7.81 12.36 0.23
C GLN A 88 7.01 11.09 -0.04
N LEU A 89 7.65 10.04 -0.56
CA LEU A 89 7.03 8.74 -0.82
C LEU A 89 6.46 8.12 0.45
N HIS A 90 7.14 8.25 1.59
CA HIS A 90 6.64 7.79 2.87
C HIS A 90 5.35 8.52 3.28
N SER A 91 5.33 9.85 3.12
CA SER A 91 4.15 10.67 3.41
C SER A 91 2.97 10.33 2.51
N ASP A 92 3.23 10.13 1.21
CA ASP A 92 2.18 9.77 0.24
C ASP A 92 1.65 8.36 0.50
N LEU A 93 2.52 7.41 0.85
CA LEU A 93 2.11 6.06 1.22
C LEU A 93 1.23 6.04 2.49
N ILE A 94 1.53 6.89 3.48
CA ILE A 94 0.68 7.05 4.67
C ILE A 94 -0.70 7.57 4.27
N LYS A 95 -0.76 8.67 3.51
CA LYS A 95 -2.03 9.28 3.06
C LYS A 95 -2.87 8.28 2.27
N GLU A 96 -2.23 7.55 1.36
CA GLU A 96 -2.93 6.58 0.52
C GLU A 96 -3.46 5.42 1.36
N LYS A 97 -2.69 4.93 2.33
CA LYS A 97 -3.15 3.90 3.28
C LYS A 97 -4.33 4.39 4.12
N GLU A 98 -4.29 5.62 4.62
CA GLU A 98 -5.40 6.21 5.38
C GLU A 98 -6.67 6.39 4.53
N SER A 99 -6.51 6.85 3.29
CA SER A 99 -7.59 6.97 2.31
C SER A 99 -8.25 5.62 2.04
N HIS A 100 -7.45 4.59 1.74
CA HIS A 100 -7.95 3.23 1.54
C HIS A 100 -8.64 2.67 2.78
N GLN A 101 -8.06 2.88 3.97
CA GLN A 101 -8.65 2.41 5.22
C GLN A 101 -10.01 3.10 5.49
N LYS A 102 -10.12 4.39 5.16
CA LYS A 102 -11.39 5.13 5.22
C LYS A 102 -12.42 4.54 4.25
N GLN A 103 -12.04 4.31 2.98
CA GLN A 103 -12.92 3.70 1.98
C GLN A 103 -13.42 2.32 2.43
N ILE A 104 -12.54 1.46 2.96
CA ILE A 104 -12.92 0.15 3.51
C ILE A 104 -13.94 0.31 4.64
N LYS A 105 -13.72 1.27 5.55
CA LYS A 105 -14.63 1.53 6.67
C LYS A 105 -16.00 1.98 6.17
N ASP A 106 -16.05 2.84 5.15
CA ASP A 106 -17.30 3.36 4.61
C ASP A 106 -18.06 2.29 3.80
N LEU A 107 -17.36 1.49 2.99
CA LEU A 107 -17.97 0.34 2.31
C LEU A 107 -18.54 -0.69 3.29
N LYS A 108 -17.84 -0.97 4.39
CA LYS A 108 -18.37 -1.86 5.45
C LYS A 108 -19.66 -1.32 6.07
N LYS A 109 -19.74 0.00 6.32
CA LYS A 109 -20.98 0.61 6.82
C LYS A 109 -22.12 0.46 5.81
N GLU A 110 -21.85 0.67 4.52
CA GLU A 110 -22.87 0.53 3.48
C GLU A 110 -23.35 -0.92 3.35
N ILE A 111 -22.44 -1.90 3.44
CA ILE A 111 -22.80 -3.33 3.51
C ILE A 111 -23.76 -3.59 4.67
N TYR A 112 -23.41 -3.16 5.90
CA TYR A 112 -24.28 -3.38 7.06
C TYR A 112 -25.66 -2.71 6.94
N LYS A 113 -25.72 -1.55 6.28
CA LYS A 113 -26.97 -0.84 6.02
C LYS A 113 -27.83 -1.63 5.02
N LEU A 114 -27.26 -2.04 3.89
CA LEU A 114 -27.94 -2.83 2.87
C LEU A 114 -28.40 -4.20 3.41
N GLU A 115 -27.58 -4.87 4.22
CA GLU A 115 -27.96 -6.12 4.88
C GLU A 115 -29.19 -5.96 5.77
N ARG A 116 -29.27 -4.86 6.53
CA ARG A 116 -30.45 -4.53 7.35
C ARG A 116 -31.68 -4.30 6.48
N GLU A 117 -31.56 -3.48 5.44
CA GLU A 117 -32.66 -3.20 4.51
C GLU A 117 -33.15 -4.48 3.80
N CYS A 118 -32.23 -5.36 3.38
CA CYS A 118 -32.58 -6.66 2.81
C CYS A 118 -33.36 -7.54 3.80
N ASN A 119 -32.92 -7.61 5.06
CA ASN A 119 -33.62 -8.36 6.10
C ASN A 119 -35.03 -7.81 6.37
N ASP A 120 -35.18 -6.48 6.46
CA ASP A 120 -36.48 -5.83 6.67
C ASP A 120 -37.44 -6.07 5.50
N LEU A 121 -36.95 -5.99 4.26
CA LEU A 121 -37.71 -6.30 3.05
C LEU A 121 -38.11 -7.78 3.00
N GLN A 122 -37.21 -8.70 3.37
CA GLN A 122 -37.50 -10.13 3.42
C GLN A 122 -38.61 -10.43 4.44
N LEU A 123 -38.55 -9.81 5.63
CA LEU A 123 -39.60 -9.94 6.65
C LEU A 123 -40.94 -9.38 6.16
N SER A 124 -40.94 -8.20 5.54
CA SER A 124 -42.16 -7.60 4.96
C SER A 124 -42.76 -8.48 3.86
N SER A 125 -41.92 -9.00 2.96
CA SER A 125 -42.33 -9.92 1.90
C SER A 125 -42.97 -11.20 2.46
N SER A 126 -42.36 -11.80 3.48
CA SER A 126 -42.89 -12.98 4.17
C SER A 126 -44.26 -12.71 4.81
N ARG A 127 -44.44 -11.55 5.45
CA ARG A 127 -45.74 -11.12 6.02
C ARG A 127 -46.81 -10.92 4.95
N ASN A 128 -46.47 -10.25 3.85
CA ASN A 128 -47.38 -10.04 2.73
C ASN A 128 -47.80 -11.37 2.09
N LEU A 129 -46.85 -12.30 1.92
CA LEU A 129 -47.14 -13.64 1.40
C LEU A 129 -48.10 -14.41 2.33
N HIS A 130 -47.91 -14.34 3.65
CA HIS A 130 -48.84 -14.93 4.60
C HIS A 130 -50.24 -14.32 4.47
N ARG A 131 -50.32 -12.99 4.38
CA ARG A 131 -51.59 -12.28 4.23
C ARG A 131 -52.32 -12.63 2.94
N ILE A 132 -51.60 -12.79 1.83
CA ILE A 132 -52.16 -13.25 0.56
C ILE A 132 -52.78 -14.64 0.73
N LYS A 133 -52.05 -15.58 1.34
CA LYS A 133 -52.57 -16.94 1.59
C LYS A 133 -53.85 -16.92 2.43
N GLU A 134 -53.91 -16.11 3.49
CA GLU A 134 -55.12 -15.95 4.29
C GLU A 134 -56.31 -15.48 3.43
N LEU A 135 -56.11 -14.42 2.64
CA LEU A 135 -57.14 -13.84 1.78
C LEU A 135 -57.59 -14.82 0.68
N GLU A 136 -56.67 -15.60 0.11
CA GLU A 136 -56.99 -16.66 -0.84
C GLU A 136 -57.88 -17.73 -0.20
N THR A 137 -57.55 -18.17 1.02
CA THR A 137 -58.39 -19.15 1.74
C THR A 137 -59.76 -18.58 2.12
N GLU A 138 -59.83 -17.32 2.54
CA GLU A 138 -61.09 -16.63 2.86
C GLU A 138 -61.95 -16.47 1.60
N SER A 139 -61.33 -16.05 0.49
CA SER A 139 -61.98 -15.91 -0.82
C SER A 139 -62.53 -17.24 -1.33
N ALA A 140 -61.77 -18.33 -1.20
CA ALA A 140 -62.21 -19.68 -1.53
C ALA A 140 -63.42 -20.10 -0.69
N LYS A 141 -63.40 -19.83 0.63
CA LYS A 141 -64.54 -20.09 1.54
C LYS A 141 -65.78 -19.30 1.16
N LYS A 142 -65.64 -18.00 0.88
CA LYS A 142 -66.73 -17.13 0.42
C LYS A 142 -67.32 -17.62 -0.90
N SER A 143 -66.47 -17.97 -1.87
CA SER A 143 -66.87 -18.50 -3.17
C SER A 143 -67.67 -19.80 -3.03
N LYS A 144 -67.21 -20.73 -2.17
CA LYS A 144 -67.94 -21.96 -1.83
C LYS A 144 -69.30 -21.64 -1.20
N ARG A 145 -69.35 -20.69 -0.26
CA ARG A 145 -70.59 -20.28 0.40
C ARG A 145 -71.61 -19.67 -0.58
N ILE A 146 -71.15 -18.84 -1.52
CA ILE A 146 -72.00 -18.28 -2.58
C ILE A 146 -72.61 -19.42 -3.41
N LEU A 147 -71.80 -20.40 -3.83
CA LEU A 147 -72.28 -21.54 -4.60
C LEU A 147 -73.32 -22.38 -3.82
N GLU A 148 -73.07 -22.63 -2.53
CA GLU A 148 -74.05 -23.31 -1.65
C GLU A 148 -75.37 -22.54 -1.54
N LEU A 149 -75.33 -21.22 -1.39
CA LEU A 149 -76.53 -20.38 -1.30
C LEU A 149 -77.27 -20.31 -2.63
N GLN A 150 -76.56 -20.21 -3.75
CA GLN A 150 -77.16 -20.28 -5.09
C GLN A 150 -77.83 -21.64 -5.35
N GLY A 151 -77.23 -22.74 -4.89
CA GLY A 151 -77.84 -24.07 -4.96
C GLY A 151 -79.07 -24.25 -4.05
N LYS A 152 -79.11 -23.57 -2.90
CA LYS A 152 -80.26 -23.56 -1.98
C LYS A 152 -81.40 -22.64 -2.45
N CYS A 153 -81.09 -21.63 -3.25
CA CYS A 153 -82.07 -20.87 -4.02
C CYS A 153 -82.51 -21.69 -5.25
N LEU A 154 -83.21 -22.80 -5.01
CA LEU A 154 -83.96 -23.50 -6.06
C LEU A 154 -84.83 -22.47 -6.79
N LYS A 155 -84.45 -22.19 -8.05
CA LYS A 155 -85.17 -21.51 -9.12
C LYS A 155 -86.14 -20.41 -8.62
N PRO A 156 -85.83 -19.10 -8.76
CA PRO A 156 -86.90 -18.12 -8.72
C PRO A 156 -87.89 -18.51 -9.83
N THR A 157 -89.11 -18.86 -9.45
CA THR A 157 -90.20 -19.06 -10.41
C THR A 157 -90.53 -17.67 -10.94
N ILE A 158 -89.88 -17.30 -12.05
CA ILE A 158 -90.19 -16.09 -12.78
C ILE A 158 -91.46 -16.39 -13.59
N SER A 159 -92.60 -15.85 -13.17
CA SER A 159 -93.74 -15.71 -14.06
C SER A 159 -93.37 -14.66 -15.10
N ASN A 160 -93.16 -15.10 -16.33
CA ASN A 160 -92.95 -14.28 -17.49
C ASN A 160 -94.26 -13.62 -17.94
N VAL A 161 -94.41 -12.32 -17.66
CA VAL A 161 -95.21 -11.45 -18.54
C VAL A 161 -94.21 -10.59 -19.30
N GLY A 162 -94.19 -10.80 -20.62
CA GLY A 162 -93.11 -10.35 -21.49
C GLY A 162 -93.00 -8.84 -21.64
N LEU A 163 -91.88 -8.39 -22.19
CA LEU A 163 -91.83 -7.28 -23.15
C LEU A 163 -90.43 -7.23 -23.82
N ALA A 164 -90.45 -7.42 -25.14
CA ALA A 164 -89.65 -6.79 -26.19
C ALA A 164 -88.16 -6.36 -26.00
N SER A 165 -87.34 -6.93 -26.89
CA SER A 165 -86.28 -6.27 -27.70
C SER A 165 -85.15 -5.48 -27.02
N LYS A 166 -83.91 -5.98 -27.16
CA LYS A 166 -82.87 -5.43 -28.07
C LYS A 166 -81.57 -6.23 -27.92
N LYS A 167 -80.97 -6.59 -29.07
CA LYS A 167 -79.70 -7.32 -29.16
C LYS A 167 -78.55 -6.52 -28.55
N ARG A 168 -77.70 -7.17 -27.74
CA ARG A 168 -76.34 -6.71 -27.43
C ARG A 168 -75.36 -7.86 -27.71
N SER A 169 -74.24 -7.51 -28.33
CA SER A 169 -73.17 -8.40 -28.76
C SER A 169 -72.54 -9.16 -27.58
N VAL A 170 -72.38 -10.47 -27.75
CA VAL A 170 -71.66 -11.35 -26.82
C VAL A 170 -70.32 -11.69 -27.45
N PHE A 171 -69.22 -11.24 -26.83
CA PHE A 171 -67.88 -11.75 -27.09
C PHE A 171 -67.70 -13.06 -26.28
N PRO A 172 -67.19 -14.15 -26.87
CA PRO A 172 -67.00 -15.39 -26.14
C PRO A 172 -65.63 -15.40 -25.45
N LEU A 173 -65.62 -15.31 -24.12
CA LEU A 173 -64.44 -15.69 -23.32
C LEU A 173 -64.33 -17.21 -23.32
N ARG A 174 -63.35 -17.73 -24.08
CA ARG A 174 -62.94 -19.13 -24.01
C ARG A 174 -62.46 -19.46 -22.59
N ARG A 175 -63.04 -20.47 -21.96
CA ARG A 175 -62.42 -21.19 -20.83
C ARG A 175 -61.64 -22.38 -21.37
N PRO A 176 -60.39 -22.62 -20.96
CA PRO A 176 -59.75 -23.92 -21.08
C PRO A 176 -60.36 -24.90 -20.08
N VAL A 177 -60.78 -26.06 -20.56
CA VAL A 177 -61.11 -27.24 -19.75
C VAL A 177 -59.78 -27.91 -19.42
N ILE A 178 -59.45 -28.07 -18.14
CA ILE A 178 -58.43 -28.99 -17.68
C ILE A 178 -59.14 -30.02 -16.81
N GLU A 179 -59.09 -31.26 -17.28
CA GLU A 179 -59.59 -32.46 -16.63
C GLU A 179 -58.83 -32.70 -15.31
N SER A 180 -59.55 -33.23 -14.32
CA SER A 180 -58.99 -33.59 -13.02
C SER A 180 -58.86 -35.12 -12.94
N GLU A 181 -57.66 -35.59 -12.58
CA GLU A 181 -57.43 -36.95 -12.08
C GLU A 181 -57.78 -37.07 -10.58
N PRO A 182 -58.11 -38.27 -10.06
CA PRO A 182 -58.71 -38.45 -8.74
C PRO A 182 -57.70 -38.67 -7.61
N LEU A 183 -58.02 -38.13 -6.43
CA LEU A 183 -57.37 -38.42 -5.14
C LEU A 183 -57.59 -39.87 -4.66
N PRO A 184 -56.66 -40.45 -3.86
CA PRO A 184 -56.94 -41.61 -3.03
C PRO A 184 -57.66 -41.23 -1.72
N LYS A 185 -58.49 -42.16 -1.26
CA LYS A 185 -59.48 -42.07 -0.19
C LYS A 185 -58.84 -41.97 1.20
N THR A 186 -59.38 -41.05 2.01
CA THR A 186 -59.08 -40.86 3.43
C THR A 186 -59.82 -41.93 4.26
N GLY A 187 -59.07 -42.72 5.04
CA GLY A 187 -59.62 -43.62 6.05
C GLY A 187 -60.03 -42.84 7.30
N ILE A 188 -61.28 -43.03 7.70
CA ILE A 188 -61.89 -42.48 8.91
C ILE A 188 -61.27 -43.18 10.13
N LYS A 189 -60.73 -42.42 11.08
CA LYS A 189 -60.65 -42.81 12.50
C LYS A 189 -61.04 -41.63 13.37
N PHE A 190 -62.17 -41.78 14.05
CA PHE A 190 -62.60 -40.93 15.16
C PHE A 190 -61.84 -41.33 16.42
N THR A 191 -61.35 -40.34 17.18
CA THR A 191 -61.06 -40.48 18.62
C THR A 191 -61.36 -39.15 19.33
N PRO A 192 -62.07 -39.13 20.47
CA PRO A 192 -62.33 -37.92 21.24
C PRO A 192 -61.17 -37.56 22.19
N LEU A 193 -61.19 -36.29 22.63
CA LEU A 193 -60.22 -35.56 23.46
C LEU A 193 -60.40 -35.84 24.99
N PRO A 194 -59.57 -35.28 25.91
CA PRO A 194 -58.57 -35.98 26.70
C PRO A 194 -58.99 -36.17 28.18
N ASN A 195 -58.56 -37.25 28.82
CA ASN A 195 -58.75 -37.43 30.26
C ASN A 195 -57.43 -37.16 31.01
N LEU A 196 -57.49 -36.23 31.96
CA LEU A 196 -56.42 -35.87 32.90
C LEU A 196 -56.28 -36.98 33.95
N SER A 197 -55.10 -37.59 33.99
CA SER A 197 -54.53 -38.39 35.10
C SER A 197 -53.81 -39.59 34.51
N ILE A 198 -52.51 -39.42 34.27
CA ILE A 198 -51.43 -40.40 34.37
C ILE A 198 -50.20 -39.63 33.88
N VAL A 199 -49.25 -39.35 34.77
CA VAL A 199 -47.90 -39.01 34.31
C VAL A 199 -47.35 -40.31 33.74
N GLU A 200 -47.51 -40.51 32.43
CA GLU A 200 -46.82 -41.58 31.72
C GLU A 200 -45.32 -41.34 31.91
N PRO A 201 -44.52 -42.36 32.27
CA PRO A 201 -43.07 -42.22 32.18
C PRO A 201 -42.77 -41.90 30.73
N LYS A 202 -42.27 -40.69 30.46
CA LYS A 202 -41.86 -40.31 29.12
C LYS A 202 -40.78 -41.29 28.71
N ILE A 203 -41.14 -42.29 27.90
CA ILE A 203 -40.18 -43.15 27.22
C ILE A 203 -39.49 -42.20 26.25
N ILE A 204 -38.41 -41.58 26.73
CA ILE A 204 -37.52 -40.80 25.91
C ILE A 204 -36.92 -41.83 24.98
N ASP A 205 -37.22 -41.69 23.70
CA ASP A 205 -36.58 -42.48 22.67
C ASP A 205 -35.11 -42.07 22.62
N LEU A 206 -34.31 -42.73 23.45
CA LEU A 206 -32.86 -42.54 23.58
C LEU A 206 -32.18 -42.73 22.21
N LEU A 207 -32.78 -43.54 21.34
CA LEU A 207 -32.33 -43.79 19.99
C LEU A 207 -32.51 -42.54 19.13
N ASN A 208 -33.71 -41.95 19.11
CA ASN A 208 -33.96 -40.68 18.41
C ASN A 208 -33.10 -39.52 18.95
N MET A 209 -32.85 -39.47 20.26
CA MET A 209 -31.97 -38.45 20.84
C MET A 209 -30.49 -38.67 20.46
N ALA A 210 -30.03 -39.93 20.45
CA ALA A 210 -28.70 -40.29 19.97
C ALA A 210 -28.53 -40.00 18.47
N ASP A 211 -29.53 -40.30 17.65
CA ASP A 211 -29.55 -40.01 16.22
C ASP A 211 -29.54 -38.51 15.95
N HIS A 212 -30.34 -37.73 16.68
CA HIS A 212 -30.32 -36.27 16.58
C HIS A 212 -28.94 -35.71 16.94
N LYS A 213 -28.35 -36.17 18.06
CA LYS A 213 -27.00 -35.76 18.47
C LYS A 213 -25.94 -36.18 17.43
N MET A 214 -26.04 -37.37 16.88
CA MET A 214 -25.16 -37.89 15.84
C MET A 214 -25.27 -37.05 14.56
N ASN A 215 -26.47 -36.61 14.18
CA ASN A 215 -26.69 -35.72 13.04
C ASN A 215 -26.11 -34.32 13.30
N CYS A 216 -26.33 -33.74 14.49
CA CYS A 216 -25.74 -32.45 14.87
C CYS A 216 -24.20 -32.50 14.84
N LEU A 217 -23.60 -33.52 15.47
CA LEU A 217 -22.15 -33.71 15.46
C LEU A 217 -21.62 -33.96 14.04
N SER A 218 -22.34 -34.71 13.22
CA SER A 218 -21.96 -34.94 11.82
C SER A 218 -21.97 -33.64 11.02
N HIS A 219 -22.98 -32.80 11.22
CA HIS A 219 -23.04 -31.48 10.59
C HIS A 219 -21.90 -30.57 11.04
N GLU A 220 -21.60 -30.53 12.34
CA GLU A 220 -20.47 -29.78 12.88
C GLU A 220 -19.14 -30.26 12.32
N VAL A 221 -18.93 -31.58 12.24
CA VAL A 221 -17.73 -32.17 11.60
C VAL A 221 -17.64 -31.78 10.13
N THR A 222 -18.75 -31.77 9.38
CA THR A 222 -18.73 -31.30 7.99
C THR A 222 -18.38 -29.82 7.88
N ASN A 223 -18.90 -29.00 8.79
CA ASN A 223 -18.64 -27.56 8.81
C ASN A 223 -17.17 -27.27 9.15
N LEU A 224 -16.63 -27.89 10.21
CA LEU A 224 -15.23 -27.79 10.61
C LEU A 224 -14.27 -28.28 9.52
N LYS A 225 -14.63 -29.33 8.78
CA LYS A 225 -13.84 -29.79 7.62
C LYS A 225 -13.83 -28.75 6.49
N GLY A 226 -14.96 -28.10 6.22
CA GLY A 226 -15.05 -27.00 5.25
C GLY A 226 -14.20 -25.81 5.66
N GLU A 227 -14.29 -25.38 6.92
CA GLU A 227 -13.47 -24.30 7.47
C GLU A 227 -11.98 -24.64 7.42
N LEU A 228 -11.58 -25.86 7.78
CA LEU A 228 -10.19 -26.32 7.70
C LEU A 228 -9.66 -26.28 6.26
N SER A 229 -10.47 -26.73 5.29
CA SER A 229 -10.10 -26.66 3.87
C SER A 229 -9.86 -25.21 3.43
N LEU A 230 -10.78 -24.31 3.76
CA LEU A 230 -10.67 -22.89 3.44
C LEU A 230 -9.42 -22.26 4.08
N GLN A 231 -9.14 -22.58 5.35
CA GLN A 231 -7.94 -22.10 6.02
C GLN A 231 -6.65 -22.65 5.39
N ASN A 232 -6.65 -23.92 4.98
CA ASN A 232 -5.52 -24.51 4.27
C ASN A 232 -5.24 -23.78 2.95
N ASP A 233 -6.28 -23.47 2.17
CA ASP A 233 -6.14 -22.74 0.91
C ASP A 233 -5.61 -21.32 1.14
N ASN A 234 -6.11 -20.62 2.16
CA ASN A 234 -5.61 -19.30 2.57
C ASN A 234 -4.11 -19.36 2.94
N VAL A 235 -3.70 -20.37 3.71
CA VAL A 235 -2.29 -20.57 4.07
C VAL A 235 -1.43 -20.82 2.84
N GLN A 236 -1.91 -21.59 1.86
CA GLN A 236 -1.18 -21.83 0.61
C GLN A 236 -1.02 -20.54 -0.21
N ILE A 237 -2.06 -19.73 -0.32
CA ILE A 237 -2.02 -18.43 -1.03
C ILE A 237 -1.00 -17.50 -0.34
N LEU A 238 -1.06 -17.37 0.99
CA LEU A 238 -0.14 -16.53 1.75
C LEU A 238 1.31 -17.00 1.62
N LYS A 239 1.56 -18.32 1.65
CA LYS A 239 2.89 -18.89 1.41
C LYS A 239 3.40 -18.54 0.00
N SER A 240 2.57 -18.68 -1.03
CA SER A 240 2.92 -18.31 -2.40
C SER A 240 3.28 -16.82 -2.52
N GLN A 241 2.49 -15.95 -1.90
CA GLN A 241 2.77 -14.51 -1.84
C GLN A 241 4.10 -14.23 -1.14
N LEU A 242 4.36 -14.86 0.02
CA LEU A 242 5.61 -14.70 0.76
C LEU A 242 6.83 -15.07 -0.11
N THR A 243 6.80 -16.23 -0.77
CA THR A 243 7.91 -16.66 -1.63
C THR A 243 8.16 -15.70 -2.80
N THR A 244 7.11 -15.09 -3.34
CA THR A 244 7.23 -14.10 -4.42
C THR A 244 7.86 -12.81 -3.90
N LYS A 245 7.47 -12.35 -2.71
CA LYS A 245 8.07 -11.19 -2.05
C LYS A 245 9.53 -11.43 -1.70
N GLU A 246 9.89 -12.61 -1.20
CA GLU A 246 11.27 -12.97 -0.90
C GLU A 246 12.18 -12.95 -2.14
N LYS A 247 11.70 -13.50 -3.26
CA LYS A 247 12.41 -13.44 -4.55
C LYS A 247 12.67 -12.01 -4.99
N GLU A 248 11.66 -11.14 -4.86
CA GLU A 248 11.81 -9.74 -5.24
C GLU A 248 12.76 -8.98 -4.29
N ILE A 249 12.69 -9.26 -2.98
CA ILE A 249 13.65 -8.71 -2.00
C ILE A 249 15.08 -9.09 -2.40
N LEU A 250 15.33 -10.35 -2.79
CA LEU A 250 16.65 -10.78 -3.21
C LEU A 250 17.08 -10.09 -4.51
N ARG A 251 16.18 -9.96 -5.50
CA ARG A 251 16.45 -9.24 -6.75
C ARG A 251 16.84 -7.78 -6.48
N LEU A 252 16.05 -7.08 -5.69
CA LEU A 252 16.29 -5.69 -5.32
C LEU A 252 17.60 -5.53 -4.54
N LYS A 253 17.87 -6.42 -3.58
CA LYS A 253 19.15 -6.43 -2.85
C LYS A 253 20.34 -6.55 -3.80
N LYS A 254 20.28 -7.48 -4.75
CA LYS A 254 21.35 -7.67 -5.75
C LYS A 254 21.52 -6.45 -6.65
N MET A 255 20.43 -5.76 -7.02
CA MET A 255 20.50 -4.52 -7.81
C MET A 255 21.11 -3.34 -7.03
N LEU A 256 21.04 -3.36 -5.70
CA LEU A 256 21.58 -2.31 -4.83
C LEU A 256 23.02 -2.62 -4.35
N GLU A 257 23.53 -3.80 -4.64
CA GLU A 257 24.87 -4.24 -4.23
C GLU A 257 25.95 -3.43 -4.97
N GLY A 258 26.89 -2.84 -4.23
CA GLY A 258 27.91 -1.93 -4.78
C GLY A 258 27.45 -0.48 -4.98
N GLY A 259 26.18 -0.17 -4.69
CA GLY A 259 25.64 1.18 -4.77
C GLY A 259 25.50 1.72 -6.19
N ARG A 260 25.19 3.01 -6.30
CA ARG A 260 24.97 3.68 -7.59
C ARG A 260 26.33 4.04 -8.22
N PRO A 261 26.57 3.73 -9.50
CA PRO A 261 27.88 3.98 -10.11
C PRO A 261 28.18 5.48 -10.24
N TYR A 262 29.42 5.88 -9.95
CA TYR A 262 29.85 7.29 -9.92
C TYR A 262 29.49 8.06 -11.20
N LEU A 263 29.68 7.46 -12.37
CA LEU A 263 29.37 8.10 -13.65
C LEU A 263 27.88 8.49 -13.78
N ALA A 264 26.98 7.67 -13.25
CA ALA A 264 25.56 7.97 -13.26
C ALA A 264 25.23 9.11 -12.29
N VAL A 265 25.77 9.04 -11.07
CA VAL A 265 25.56 10.05 -10.02
C VAL A 265 26.13 11.41 -10.44
N SER A 266 27.35 11.43 -10.98
CA SER A 266 28.01 12.64 -11.47
C SER A 266 27.26 13.29 -12.64
N LYS A 267 26.69 12.49 -13.55
CA LYS A 267 25.87 13.02 -14.65
C LYS A 267 24.61 13.71 -14.15
N ASP A 268 23.95 13.12 -13.15
CA ASP A 268 22.74 13.71 -12.56
C ASP A 268 23.07 14.96 -11.72
N TYR A 269 24.17 14.92 -10.97
CA TYR A 269 24.69 16.08 -10.24
C TYR A 269 24.92 17.28 -11.17
N LYS A 270 25.66 17.08 -12.27
CA LYS A 270 25.95 18.15 -13.24
C LYS A 270 24.69 18.71 -13.92
N LYS A 271 23.67 17.88 -14.16
CA LYS A 271 22.39 18.37 -14.68
C LYS A 271 21.68 19.26 -13.68
N THR A 272 21.64 18.86 -12.41
CA THR A 272 21.04 19.66 -11.34
C THR A 272 21.79 20.97 -11.15
N GLU A 273 23.12 20.94 -11.15
CA GLU A 273 23.97 22.13 -11.05
C GLU A 273 23.74 23.09 -12.22
N ASN A 274 23.73 22.59 -13.47
CA ASN A 274 23.42 23.40 -14.64
C ASN A 274 22.00 24.01 -14.57
N ASN A 275 21.00 23.24 -14.12
CA ASN A 275 19.65 23.75 -13.96
C ASN A 275 19.55 24.83 -12.88
N TYR A 276 20.30 24.69 -11.79
CA TYR A 276 20.38 25.69 -10.72
C TYR A 276 21.02 26.99 -11.24
N VAL A 277 22.14 26.89 -11.97
CA VAL A 277 22.81 28.04 -12.59
C VAL A 277 21.91 28.75 -13.61
N ILE A 278 21.16 27.99 -14.43
CA ILE A 278 20.19 28.57 -15.38
C ILE A 278 19.04 29.26 -14.63
N SER A 279 18.51 28.65 -13.56
CA SER A 279 17.43 29.23 -12.75
C SER A 279 17.87 30.54 -12.08
N ASP A 280 19.07 30.58 -11.51
CA ASP A 280 19.61 31.78 -10.88
C ASP A 280 19.84 32.91 -11.89
N ASN A 281 20.42 32.59 -13.06
CA ASN A 281 20.63 33.59 -14.10
C ASN A 281 19.30 34.18 -14.63
N VAL A 282 18.27 33.35 -14.81
CA VAL A 282 16.92 33.82 -15.21
C VAL A 282 16.28 34.69 -14.11
N ASN A 283 16.50 34.36 -12.84
CA ASN A 283 15.97 35.13 -11.72
C ASN A 283 16.67 36.49 -11.56
N ASP A 284 17.97 36.54 -11.82
CA ASP A 284 18.74 37.79 -11.82
C ASP A 284 18.40 38.67 -13.03
N GLU A 285 18.19 38.08 -14.23
CA GLU A 285 17.67 38.81 -15.39
C GLU A 285 16.26 39.37 -15.13
N LEU A 286 15.37 38.61 -14.48
CA LEU A 286 14.05 39.10 -14.08
C LEU A 286 14.14 40.26 -13.07
N LYS A 287 15.08 40.23 -12.12
CA LYS A 287 15.32 41.36 -11.21
C LYS A 287 15.81 42.61 -11.95
N ILE A 288 16.72 42.46 -12.91
CA ILE A 288 17.23 43.58 -13.71
C ILE A 288 16.10 44.22 -14.53
N LEU A 289 15.29 43.41 -15.21
CA LEU A 289 14.13 43.89 -15.99
C LEU A 289 13.04 44.50 -15.09
N GLN A 290 12.87 43.99 -13.88
CA GLN A 290 12.01 44.63 -12.88
C GLN A 290 12.60 45.93 -12.36
N GLN A 291 13.92 46.13 -12.32
CA GLN A 291 14.51 47.39 -11.90
C GLN A 291 14.43 48.47 -12.99
N GLU A 292 14.53 48.09 -14.27
CA GLU A 292 14.41 49.01 -15.42
C GLU A 292 12.98 49.51 -15.64
N ASN A 293 11.95 48.74 -15.27
CA ASN A 293 10.54 49.16 -15.40
C ASN A 293 10.08 50.17 -14.32
N TRP A 294 10.94 50.55 -13.37
CA TRP A 294 10.63 51.53 -12.32
C TRP A 294 11.48 52.81 -12.42
N ASN A 295 12.20 53.02 -13.53
CA ASN A 295 12.82 54.29 -13.92
C ASN A 295 12.14 54.87 -15.15
#